data_AF-A0A5K7ZJW6-F1
#
_entry.id   AF-A0A5K7ZJW6-F1
#
_cell.length_a   1.000
_cell.length_b   1.000
_cell.length_c   1.000
_cell.angle_alpha   90.00
_cell.angle_beta   90.00
_cell.angle_gamma   90.00
#
_symmetry.space_group_name_H-M   'P 1'
#
loop_
_entity.id
_entity.type
_entity.pdbx_description
1 polymer ?
#
loop_
_entity_poly.entity_id
_entity_poly.type
_entity_poly.pdbx_seq_one_letter_code
_entity_poly.pdbx_strand_id
1 'polypeptide(L)'
;MGLDESLKLLDLPPDATIDDAEKAFTHMQNLIEQYYQDADGDVSPSRQADLELLSLAYEKALVHISERDFAADSKPAPKTESVQVPRTDSRPMLKIVSDLPELEDLDESMDFSDEQVPERGSDSLPVLPESDIQTVEAALAIISRRLHEAEAALPEAQQVVDQATAAVDAANRRHERVRQESINAIVVAKSAKIRALLLEIESKRAVEKAMAVAEKARERVTVAKRMAKAAMAEAEKAQQEVGTLKESEEAAAADAVNAESQLEQAKARLKTLTNRLVETRQRMRISRDSGGMLTLGPGGKINGDSLDAVLADQLIRTDVDSGASDDRNKLISDLLEIEASLQNGDGGENMLPATNSSLAPVQSHIPERRRQARIVYPPHQRPGLSVEGRTLPILDLSVTGMRLETGDGFSCPRILRGEIRFTGRQPVKVTGKVVREDDRSAGLRLVTRIGNHILDKERLRLSA
;
A
#
# COMPACT_ATOMS: atom_id res chain seq x y z
N MET A 1 2.30 -19.55 -15.33
CA MET A 1 3.65 -20.01 -15.68
C MET A 1 3.65 -21.53 -15.70
N GLY A 2 3.91 -22.13 -16.86
CA GLY A 2 4.09 -23.59 -17.03
C GLY A 2 5.45 -24.05 -16.51
N LEU A 3 5.64 -25.38 -16.37
CA LEU A 3 6.92 -25.96 -15.92
C LEU A 3 8.07 -25.60 -16.87
N ASP A 4 7.86 -25.77 -18.18
CA ASP A 4 8.88 -25.46 -19.19
C ASP A 4 9.29 -23.98 -19.16
N GLU A 5 8.35 -23.09 -18.88
CA GLU A 5 8.62 -21.66 -18.71
C GLU A 5 9.44 -21.38 -17.44
N SER A 6 9.16 -22.10 -16.35
CA SER A 6 9.91 -21.99 -15.09
C SER A 6 11.35 -22.51 -15.22
N LEU A 7 11.55 -23.66 -15.89
CA LEU A 7 12.88 -24.21 -16.16
C LEU A 7 13.67 -23.30 -17.10
N LYS A 8 13.02 -22.77 -18.15
CA LYS A 8 13.66 -21.85 -19.09
C LYS A 8 14.00 -20.50 -18.47
N LEU A 9 13.20 -19.99 -17.54
CA LEU A 9 13.49 -18.73 -16.83
C LEU A 9 14.72 -18.85 -15.93
N LEU A 10 14.92 -20.02 -15.32
CA LEU A 10 16.08 -20.32 -14.46
C LEU A 10 17.28 -20.87 -15.24
N ASP A 11 17.15 -21.03 -16.57
CA ASP A 11 18.15 -21.68 -17.44
C ASP A 11 18.59 -23.06 -16.92
N LEU A 12 17.62 -23.82 -16.38
CA LEU A 12 17.88 -25.14 -15.82
C LEU A 12 17.68 -26.23 -16.87
N PRO A 13 18.65 -27.14 -17.05
CA PRO A 13 18.44 -28.33 -17.87
C PRO A 13 17.41 -29.26 -17.19
N PRO A 14 16.70 -30.12 -17.96
CA PRO A 14 15.65 -30.99 -17.44
C PRO A 14 16.16 -32.01 -16.42
N ASP A 15 17.48 -32.20 -16.34
CA ASP A 15 18.16 -33.08 -15.40
C ASP A 15 18.82 -32.39 -14.20
N ALA A 16 18.59 -31.08 -14.04
CA ALA A 16 19.10 -30.27 -12.94
C ALA A 16 18.78 -30.85 -11.56
N THR A 17 19.74 -30.67 -10.64
CA THR A 17 19.60 -31.01 -9.22
C THR A 17 19.01 -29.83 -8.42
N ILE A 18 18.63 -30.09 -7.16
CA ILE A 18 18.15 -29.05 -6.24
C ILE A 18 19.22 -27.95 -6.06
N ASP A 19 20.49 -28.33 -5.94
CA ASP A 19 21.62 -27.40 -5.81
C ASP A 19 21.77 -26.49 -7.04
N ASP A 20 21.52 -27.02 -8.24
CA ASP A 20 21.56 -26.24 -9.48
C ASP A 20 20.43 -25.20 -9.50
N ALA A 21 19.24 -25.58 -9.04
CA ALA A 21 18.10 -24.66 -8.92
C ALA A 21 18.37 -23.54 -7.91
N GLU A 22 18.99 -23.83 -6.78
CA GLU A 22 19.33 -22.82 -5.76
C GLU A 22 20.39 -21.83 -6.27
N LYS A 23 21.42 -22.33 -6.98
CA LYS A 23 22.43 -21.49 -7.63
C LYS A 23 21.82 -20.61 -8.71
N ALA A 24 20.96 -21.16 -9.57
CA ALA A 24 20.28 -20.41 -10.63
C ALA A 24 19.36 -19.33 -10.06
N PHE A 25 18.60 -19.64 -9.01
CA PHE A 25 17.74 -18.68 -8.31
C PHE A 25 18.56 -17.52 -7.74
N THR A 26 19.65 -17.83 -7.02
CA THR A 26 20.53 -16.81 -6.43
C THR A 26 21.17 -15.92 -7.50
N HIS A 27 21.64 -16.52 -8.60
CA HIS A 27 22.21 -15.79 -9.73
C HIS A 27 21.20 -14.84 -10.38
N MET A 28 19.98 -15.31 -10.65
CA MET A 28 18.91 -14.49 -11.22
C MET A 28 18.45 -13.38 -10.28
N GLN A 29 18.38 -13.65 -8.97
CA GLN A 29 18.07 -12.63 -7.98
C GLN A 29 19.11 -11.51 -8.00
N ASN A 30 20.40 -11.85 -8.03
CA ASN A 30 21.48 -10.87 -8.12
C ASN A 30 21.42 -10.05 -9.41
N LEU A 31 21.10 -10.68 -10.55
CA LEU A 31 20.92 -9.97 -11.83
C LEU A 31 19.75 -8.97 -11.80
N ILE A 32 18.62 -9.37 -11.21
CA ILE A 32 17.46 -8.49 -11.02
C ILE A 32 17.86 -7.32 -10.12
N GLU A 33 18.54 -7.59 -9.01
CA GLU A 33 18.98 -6.54 -8.09
C GLU A 33 19.96 -5.56 -8.74
N GLN A 34 20.94 -6.07 -9.49
CA GLN A 34 21.89 -5.24 -10.22
C GLN A 34 21.19 -4.39 -11.30
N TYR A 35 20.28 -4.98 -12.07
CA TYR A 35 19.51 -4.25 -13.08
C TYR A 35 18.72 -3.08 -12.48
N TYR A 36 18.09 -3.29 -11.33
CA TYR A 36 17.32 -2.23 -10.66
C TYR A 36 18.20 -1.24 -9.88
N GLN A 37 19.42 -1.61 -9.48
CA GLN A 37 20.41 -0.67 -8.95
C GLN A 37 20.92 0.26 -10.05
N ASP A 38 21.20 -0.26 -11.25
CA ASP A 38 21.72 0.52 -12.38
C ASP A 38 20.66 1.42 -13.04
N ALA A 39 19.36 1.14 -12.84
CA ALA A 39 18.26 1.87 -13.45
C ALA A 39 17.85 3.19 -12.75
N ASP A 40 18.51 3.56 -11.64
CA ASP A 40 18.53 4.89 -11.01
C ASP A 40 17.18 5.66 -10.87
N GLY A 41 16.05 4.98 -10.64
CA GLY A 41 14.78 5.68 -10.33
C GLY A 41 13.51 4.84 -10.22
N ASP A 42 12.86 4.89 -9.05
CA ASP A 42 11.43 4.67 -8.75
C ASP A 42 10.69 3.45 -9.36
N VAL A 43 11.38 2.33 -9.62
CA VAL A 43 10.77 1.08 -10.16
C VAL A 43 10.44 0.03 -9.10
N SER A 44 10.27 0.45 -7.83
CA SER A 44 9.93 -0.45 -6.70
C SER A 44 8.81 -1.47 -6.99
N PRO A 45 7.68 -1.12 -7.64
CA PRO A 45 6.62 -2.09 -7.90
C PRO A 45 6.97 -3.12 -8.98
N SER A 46 7.82 -2.79 -9.96
CA SER A 46 8.24 -3.76 -10.99
C SER A 46 9.31 -4.70 -10.47
N ARG A 47 10.26 -4.19 -9.66
CA ARG A 47 11.25 -5.03 -8.95
C ARG A 47 10.57 -6.13 -8.13
N GLN A 48 9.54 -5.76 -7.39
CA GLN A 48 8.81 -6.73 -6.56
C GLN A 48 8.08 -7.78 -7.42
N ALA A 49 7.49 -7.38 -8.55
CA ALA A 49 6.83 -8.30 -9.46
C ALA A 49 7.80 -9.31 -10.10
N ASP A 50 9.01 -8.88 -10.46
CA ASP A 50 10.03 -9.74 -11.04
C ASP A 50 10.59 -10.74 -10.01
N LEU A 51 10.79 -10.30 -8.76
CA LEU A 51 11.19 -11.19 -7.66
C LEU A 51 10.11 -12.22 -7.32
N GLU A 52 8.83 -11.82 -7.34
CA GLU A 52 7.70 -12.75 -7.16
C GLU A 52 7.56 -13.75 -8.32
N LEU A 53 7.85 -13.32 -9.55
CA LEU A 53 7.88 -14.22 -10.70
C LEU A 53 9.03 -15.24 -10.57
N LEU A 54 10.22 -14.78 -10.16
CA LEU A 54 11.39 -15.64 -9.94
C LEU A 54 11.12 -16.66 -8.82
N SER A 55 10.52 -16.25 -7.70
CA SER A 55 10.19 -17.17 -6.61
C SER A 55 9.18 -18.24 -7.04
N LEU A 56 8.15 -17.85 -7.82
CA LEU A 56 7.16 -18.79 -8.33
C LEU A 56 7.76 -19.78 -9.35
N ALA A 57 8.74 -19.37 -10.14
CA ALA A 57 9.48 -20.27 -11.02
C ALA A 57 10.33 -21.27 -10.24
N TYR A 58 11.03 -20.79 -9.20
CA TYR A 58 11.87 -21.62 -8.33
C TYR A 58 11.06 -22.68 -7.58
N GLU A 59 9.95 -22.30 -6.96
CA GLU A 59 9.06 -23.24 -6.27
C GLU A 59 8.56 -24.35 -7.19
N LYS A 60 8.20 -24.01 -8.43
CA LYS A 60 7.77 -25.00 -9.42
C LYS A 60 8.89 -25.93 -9.86
N ALA A 61 10.10 -25.39 -10.07
CA ALA A 61 11.26 -26.19 -10.41
C ALA A 61 11.61 -27.18 -9.28
N LEU A 62 11.58 -26.74 -8.02
CA LEU A 62 11.84 -27.59 -6.86
C LEU A 62 10.84 -28.74 -6.72
N VAL A 63 9.55 -28.47 -6.90
CA VAL A 63 8.52 -29.52 -6.84
C VAL A 63 8.79 -30.57 -7.92
N HIS A 64 9.09 -30.15 -9.14
CA HIS A 64 9.37 -31.07 -10.24
C HIS A 64 10.65 -31.89 -10.02
N ILE A 65 11.74 -31.26 -9.56
CA ILE A 65 13.00 -31.96 -9.26
C ILE A 65 12.79 -32.98 -8.14
N SER A 66 12.08 -32.58 -7.07
CA SER A 66 11.77 -33.47 -5.95
C SER A 66 10.90 -34.66 -6.38
N GLU A 67 9.82 -34.42 -7.13
CA GLU A 67 8.96 -35.48 -7.66
C GLU A 67 9.73 -36.44 -8.57
N ARG A 68 10.67 -35.92 -9.37
CA ARG A 68 11.54 -36.71 -10.23
C ARG A 68 12.47 -37.60 -9.42
N ASP A 69 13.09 -37.08 -8.37
CA ASP A 69 14.01 -37.84 -7.52
C ASP A 69 13.25 -38.94 -6.76
N PHE A 70 12.05 -38.65 -6.27
CA PHE A 70 11.15 -39.68 -5.71
C PHE A 70 10.75 -40.73 -6.75
N ALA A 71 10.46 -40.33 -7.99
CA ALA A 71 10.11 -41.27 -9.05
C ALA A 71 11.30 -42.14 -9.47
N ALA A 72 12.51 -41.60 -9.47
CA ALA A 72 13.75 -42.31 -9.79
C ALA A 72 14.06 -43.40 -8.75
N ASP A 73 13.86 -43.10 -7.46
CA ASP A 73 14.02 -44.08 -6.37
C ASP A 73 12.93 -45.16 -6.35
N SER A 74 11.74 -44.85 -6.89
CA SER A 74 10.62 -45.79 -6.95
C SER A 74 10.66 -46.76 -8.14
N LYS A 75 11.63 -46.63 -9.04
CA LYS A 75 11.76 -47.54 -10.20
C LYS A 75 12.27 -48.90 -9.70
N PRO A 76 11.44 -49.98 -9.71
CA PRO A 76 11.87 -51.28 -9.23
C PRO A 76 13.08 -51.73 -10.05
N ALA A 77 14.16 -52.06 -9.36
CA ALA A 77 15.40 -52.53 -9.95
C ALA A 77 15.08 -53.60 -11.01
N PRO A 78 15.65 -53.51 -12.24
CA PRO A 78 15.48 -54.57 -13.22
C PRO A 78 15.95 -55.87 -12.59
N LYS A 79 15.07 -56.87 -12.60
CA LYS A 79 15.38 -58.24 -12.17
C LYS A 79 16.47 -58.77 -13.09
N THR A 80 17.72 -58.61 -12.69
CA THR A 80 18.86 -59.30 -13.30
C THR A 80 19.44 -60.27 -12.30
N GLU A 81 19.52 -61.51 -12.78
CA GLU A 81 20.02 -62.71 -12.17
C GLU A 81 21.32 -62.52 -11.36
N SER A 82 21.26 -63.05 -10.12
CA SER A 82 22.32 -63.77 -9.41
C SER A 82 23.77 -63.60 -9.89
N VAL A 83 24.55 -62.72 -9.23
CA VAL A 83 25.99 -62.95 -8.97
C VAL A 83 26.38 -62.26 -7.64
N GLN A 84 27.29 -62.93 -6.93
CA GLN A 84 27.78 -62.76 -5.56
C GLN A 84 28.33 -61.37 -5.16
N VAL A 85 28.01 -60.99 -3.90
CA VAL A 85 28.83 -60.36 -2.83
C VAL A 85 30.30 -60.02 -3.23
N PRO A 86 30.85 -58.80 -2.94
CA PRO A 86 31.07 -58.37 -1.56
C PRO A 86 30.91 -56.88 -1.19
N ARG A 87 30.68 -56.74 0.13
CA ARG A 87 30.78 -55.57 1.01
C ARG A 87 31.85 -54.54 0.61
N THR A 88 31.49 -53.26 0.71
CA THR A 88 32.24 -52.26 1.49
C THR A 88 31.34 -51.12 1.92
N ASP A 89 31.65 -50.62 3.11
CA ASP A 89 30.99 -49.61 3.91
C ASP A 89 30.92 -48.23 3.25
N SER A 90 29.92 -47.42 3.66
CA SER A 90 30.05 -46.03 4.15
C SER A 90 28.76 -45.23 3.93
N ARG A 91 27.92 -45.08 4.96
CA ARG A 91 27.00 -43.93 5.08
C ARG A 91 26.97 -43.40 6.53
N PRO A 92 26.96 -42.07 6.72
CA PRO A 92 27.18 -41.43 8.01
C PRO A 92 25.94 -41.43 8.89
N MET A 93 26.15 -41.60 10.20
CA MET A 93 25.14 -41.55 11.25
C MET A 93 24.57 -40.14 11.43
N LEU A 94 23.25 -40.00 11.28
CA LEU A 94 22.49 -38.93 11.91
C LEU A 94 22.06 -39.41 13.30
N LYS A 95 22.72 -38.86 14.33
CA LYS A 95 22.32 -38.96 15.74
C LYS A 95 20.93 -38.34 15.92
N ILE A 96 19.91 -39.19 16.04
CA ILE A 96 18.67 -38.82 16.71
C ILE A 96 18.76 -39.41 18.11
N VAL A 97 19.03 -38.52 19.08
CA VAL A 97 18.93 -38.79 20.51
C VAL A 97 17.48 -39.14 20.80
N SER A 98 17.22 -40.42 21.04
CA SER A 98 15.97 -40.92 21.62
C SER A 98 16.35 -41.66 22.89
N ASP A 99 16.22 -40.97 24.02
CA ASP A 99 16.22 -41.59 25.34
C ASP A 99 14.95 -42.45 25.44
N LEU A 100 15.10 -43.75 25.20
CA LEU A 100 14.12 -44.79 25.53
C LEU A 100 14.89 -45.88 26.29
N PRO A 101 14.33 -46.41 27.40
CA PRO A 101 15.00 -47.44 28.18
C PRO A 101 15.07 -48.74 27.38
N GLU A 102 16.23 -49.38 27.50
CA GLU A 102 16.59 -50.70 27.01
C GLU A 102 15.46 -51.72 27.18
N LEU A 103 15.00 -52.26 26.05
CA LEU A 103 14.48 -53.63 25.97
C LEU A 103 15.61 -54.45 25.35
N GLU A 104 16.60 -54.73 26.18
CA GLU A 104 17.43 -55.93 26.03
C GLU A 104 16.53 -57.16 26.24
N ASP A 105 16.96 -58.27 25.62
CA ASP A 105 16.46 -59.64 25.79
C ASP A 105 15.14 -59.99 25.08
N LEU A 106 15.27 -60.56 23.87
CA LEU A 106 14.51 -61.73 23.39
C LEU A 106 14.98 -62.10 21.96
N ASP A 107 16.27 -62.40 21.81
CA ASP A 107 16.77 -63.19 20.68
C ASP A 107 17.02 -64.63 21.20
N GLU A 108 15.94 -65.34 21.53
CA GLU A 108 15.98 -66.79 21.70
C GLU A 108 16.01 -67.44 20.31
N SER A 109 17.19 -67.46 19.70
CA SER A 109 17.49 -68.41 18.64
C SER A 109 17.38 -69.83 19.23
N MET A 110 16.25 -70.49 19.00
CA MET A 110 16.11 -71.94 19.25
C MET A 110 17.12 -72.68 18.36
N ASP A 111 18.28 -72.95 18.91
CA ASP A 111 19.31 -73.78 18.33
C ASP A 111 18.90 -75.25 18.50
N PHE A 112 18.27 -75.83 17.48
CA PHE A 112 17.93 -77.26 17.41
C PHE A 112 19.13 -78.11 16.96
N SER A 113 20.34 -77.75 17.40
CA SER A 113 21.59 -78.40 16.99
C SER A 113 22.22 -79.20 18.13
N ASP A 114 21.44 -80.02 18.85
CA ASP A 114 22.02 -80.98 19.79
C ASP A 114 21.14 -82.25 19.90
N GLU A 115 21.03 -82.97 18.79
CA GLU A 115 20.69 -84.40 18.83
C GLU A 115 21.90 -85.17 18.30
N GLN A 116 22.86 -85.35 19.20
CA GLN A 116 24.00 -86.24 19.02
C GLN A 116 23.50 -87.65 18.73
N VAL A 117 23.59 -88.06 17.46
CA VAL A 117 23.53 -89.46 17.05
C VAL A 117 24.76 -90.16 17.63
N PRO A 118 24.63 -91.14 18.55
CA PRO A 118 25.78 -91.91 18.95
C PRO A 118 26.04 -92.97 17.87
N GLU A 119 27.15 -92.81 17.15
CA GLU A 119 27.76 -93.91 16.42
C GLU A 119 28.21 -94.99 17.43
N ARG A 120 27.41 -96.05 17.54
CA ARG A 120 27.87 -97.39 17.94
C ARG A 120 27.46 -98.30 16.79
N GLY A 121 28.39 -98.93 16.09
CA GLY A 121 29.21 -99.99 16.68
C GLY A 121 28.64 -101.31 16.17
N SER A 122 29.34 -101.86 15.19
CA SER A 122 29.15 -103.14 14.53
C SER A 122 28.78 -104.31 15.45
N ASP A 123 28.01 -105.24 14.87
CA ASP A 123 27.94 -106.67 15.19
C ASP A 123 27.44 -107.06 16.59
N SER A 124 26.12 -107.17 16.72
CA SER A 124 25.46 -108.39 17.21
C SER A 124 23.95 -108.24 17.02
N LEU A 125 23.36 -109.10 16.17
CA LEU A 125 21.90 -109.25 16.08
C LEU A 125 21.38 -109.73 17.43
N PRO A 126 20.55 -108.96 18.17
CA PRO A 126 19.80 -109.52 19.27
C PRO A 126 18.70 -110.39 18.66
N VAL A 127 18.79 -111.69 18.90
CA VAL A 127 17.70 -112.63 18.67
C VAL A 127 16.46 -112.08 19.38
N LEU A 128 15.47 -111.68 18.58
CA LEU A 128 14.15 -111.28 19.06
C LEU A 128 13.59 -112.42 19.92
N PRO A 129 13.19 -112.16 21.18
CA PRO A 129 12.39 -113.13 21.91
C PRO A 129 11.12 -113.41 21.10
N GLU A 130 10.75 -114.67 20.95
CA GLU A 130 9.52 -115.09 20.29
C GLU A 130 8.37 -114.23 20.80
N SER A 131 7.71 -113.52 19.87
CA SER A 131 6.67 -112.54 20.14
C SER A 131 5.54 -113.18 20.93
N ASP A 132 5.55 -112.96 22.24
CA ASP A 132 4.45 -113.37 23.11
C ASP A 132 3.25 -112.50 22.74
N ILE A 133 2.28 -113.08 22.03
CA ILE A 133 1.15 -112.39 21.39
C ILE A 133 0.43 -111.48 22.40
N GLN A 134 0.41 -111.86 23.68
CA GLN A 134 -0.17 -111.09 24.78
C GLN A 134 0.54 -109.76 25.05
N THR A 135 1.86 -109.67 24.86
CA THR A 135 2.62 -108.41 25.04
C THR A 135 2.37 -107.44 23.90
N VAL A 136 2.20 -107.94 22.68
CA VAL A 136 1.84 -107.12 21.51
C VAL A 136 0.41 -106.59 21.65
N GLU A 137 -0.54 -107.41 22.08
CA GLU A 137 -1.92 -106.99 22.34
C GLU A 137 -2.01 -105.95 23.47
N ALA A 138 -1.27 -106.13 24.56
CA ALA A 138 -1.21 -105.15 25.66
C ALA A 138 -0.60 -103.81 25.20
N ALA A 139 0.46 -103.84 24.39
CA ALA A 139 1.04 -102.63 23.81
C ALA A 139 0.06 -101.92 22.86
N LEU A 140 -0.64 -102.67 22.00
CA LEU A 140 -1.68 -102.12 21.11
C LEU A 140 -2.86 -101.53 21.90
N ALA A 141 -3.27 -102.13 23.01
CA ALA A 141 -4.30 -101.60 23.89
C ALA A 141 -3.88 -100.28 24.56
N ILE A 142 -2.62 -100.16 24.99
CA ILE A 142 -2.08 -98.92 25.55
C ILE A 142 -1.98 -97.83 24.47
N ILE A 143 -1.50 -98.18 23.27
CA ILE A 143 -1.38 -97.24 22.16
C ILE A 143 -2.75 -96.74 21.71
N SER A 144 -3.73 -97.63 21.54
CA SER A 144 -5.10 -97.26 21.15
C SER A 144 -5.77 -96.38 22.19
N ARG A 145 -5.60 -96.67 23.49
CA ARG A 145 -6.11 -95.82 24.56
C ARG A 145 -5.46 -94.43 24.53
N ARG A 146 -4.14 -94.34 24.38
CA ARG A 146 -3.43 -93.04 24.30
C ARG A 146 -3.82 -92.25 23.05
N LEU A 147 -4.04 -92.94 21.93
CA LEU A 147 -4.52 -92.33 20.70
C LEU A 147 -5.93 -91.75 20.91
N HIS A 148 -6.82 -92.49 21.56
CA HIS A 148 -8.18 -92.02 21.83
C HIS A 148 -8.23 -90.87 22.86
N GLU A 149 -7.37 -90.91 23.89
CA GLU A 149 -7.20 -89.81 24.84
C GLU A 149 -6.64 -88.54 24.14
N ALA A 150 -5.69 -88.70 23.21
CA ALA A 150 -5.17 -87.59 22.41
C ALA A 150 -6.21 -87.03 21.43
N GLU A 151 -6.98 -87.90 20.76
CA GLU A 151 -8.09 -87.51 19.88
C GLU A 151 -9.18 -86.76 20.65
N ALA A 152 -9.49 -87.19 21.88
CA ALA A 152 -10.47 -86.53 22.74
C ALA A 152 -9.99 -85.15 23.24
N ALA A 153 -8.68 -84.96 23.44
CA ALA A 153 -8.09 -83.69 23.86
C ALA A 153 -7.86 -82.69 22.71
N LEU A 154 -7.76 -83.17 21.46
CA LEU A 154 -7.55 -82.34 20.27
C LEU A 154 -8.59 -81.21 20.07
N PRO A 155 -9.91 -81.43 20.23
CA PRO A 155 -10.88 -80.33 20.10
C PRO A 155 -10.72 -79.26 21.19
N GLU A 156 -10.34 -79.62 22.41
CA GLU A 156 -10.07 -78.67 23.49
C GLU A 156 -8.82 -77.84 23.17
N ALA A 157 -7.75 -78.49 22.72
CA ALA A 157 -6.53 -77.81 22.27
C ALA A 157 -6.81 -76.85 21.09
N GLN A 158 -7.61 -77.28 20.11
CA GLN A 158 -8.02 -76.43 18.99
C GLN A 158 -8.82 -75.23 19.46
N GLN A 159 -9.76 -75.41 20.40
CA GLN A 159 -10.54 -74.32 20.97
C GLN A 159 -9.65 -73.30 21.70
N VAL A 160 -8.63 -73.76 22.43
CA VAL A 160 -7.66 -72.88 23.11
C VAL A 160 -6.85 -72.09 22.08
N VAL A 161 -6.39 -72.72 21.00
CA VAL A 161 -5.68 -72.04 19.91
C VAL A 161 -6.58 -70.98 19.26
N ASP A 162 -7.82 -71.32 18.91
CA ASP A 162 -8.76 -70.39 18.28
C ASP A 162 -9.06 -69.19 19.20
N GLN A 163 -9.21 -69.42 20.51
CA GLN A 163 -9.39 -68.34 21.50
C GLN A 163 -8.14 -67.47 21.63
N ALA A 164 -6.95 -68.07 21.64
CA ALA A 164 -5.68 -67.35 21.70
C ALA A 164 -5.48 -66.48 20.44
N THR A 165 -5.74 -67.03 19.25
CA THR A 165 -5.68 -66.28 17.98
C THR A 165 -6.67 -65.12 17.98
N ALA A 166 -7.92 -65.35 18.42
CA ALA A 166 -8.93 -64.29 18.52
C ALA A 166 -8.53 -63.19 19.53
N ALA A 167 -7.89 -63.56 20.65
CA ALA A 167 -7.39 -62.61 21.63
C ALA A 167 -6.22 -61.76 21.09
N VAL A 168 -5.28 -62.38 20.36
CA VAL A 168 -4.17 -61.69 19.68
C VAL A 168 -4.70 -60.73 18.62
N ASP A 169 -5.66 -61.14 17.79
CA ASP A 169 -6.28 -60.27 16.80
C ASP A 169 -7.00 -59.09 17.45
N ALA A 170 -7.71 -59.31 18.56
CA ALA A 170 -8.36 -58.26 19.32
C ALA A 170 -7.33 -57.27 19.93
N ALA A 171 -6.21 -57.79 20.45
CA ALA A 171 -5.12 -56.97 20.98
C ALA A 171 -4.46 -56.13 19.87
N ASN A 172 -4.19 -56.72 18.70
CA ASN A 172 -3.63 -56.02 17.54
C ASN A 172 -4.55 -54.89 17.05
N ARG A 173 -5.86 -55.14 16.98
CA ARG A 173 -6.83 -54.08 16.62
C ARG A 173 -6.87 -52.95 17.65
N ARG A 174 -6.74 -53.26 18.94
CA ARG A 174 -6.67 -52.23 19.99
C ARG A 174 -5.37 -51.43 19.90
N HIS A 175 -4.24 -52.10 19.70
CA HIS A 175 -2.95 -51.45 19.51
C HIS A 175 -2.97 -50.50 18.31
N GLU A 176 -3.53 -50.92 17.18
CA GLU A 176 -3.59 -50.07 15.98
C GLU A 176 -4.49 -48.84 16.19
N ARG A 177 -5.61 -48.97 16.91
CA ARG A 177 -6.45 -47.82 17.28
C ARG A 177 -5.70 -46.83 18.16
N VAL A 178 -5.01 -47.32 19.20
CA VAL A 178 -4.21 -46.47 20.10
C VAL A 178 -3.08 -45.78 19.34
N ARG A 179 -2.44 -46.49 18.40
CA ARG A 179 -1.41 -45.91 17.52
C ARG A 179 -1.98 -44.78 16.66
N GLN A 180 -3.17 -44.97 16.09
CA GLN A 180 -3.84 -43.98 15.25
C GLN A 180 -4.30 -42.75 16.06
N GLU A 181 -4.84 -42.96 17.27
CA GLU A 181 -5.18 -41.90 18.21
C GLU A 181 -3.94 -41.11 18.64
N SER A 182 -2.82 -41.78 18.90
CA SER A 182 -1.53 -41.13 19.21
C SER A 182 -1.02 -40.27 18.05
N ILE A 183 -1.05 -40.78 16.82
CA ILE A 183 -0.68 -40.01 15.62
C ILE A 183 -1.59 -38.78 15.47
N ASN A 184 -2.91 -38.95 15.64
CA ASN A 184 -3.86 -37.85 15.57
C ASN A 184 -3.60 -36.79 16.65
N ALA A 185 -3.29 -37.19 17.89
CA ALA A 185 -2.94 -36.29 18.97
C ALA A 185 -1.67 -35.47 18.65
N ILE A 186 -0.64 -36.11 18.07
CA ILE A 186 0.59 -35.44 17.64
C ILE A 186 0.31 -34.42 16.53
N VAL A 187 -0.53 -34.77 15.54
CA VAL A 187 -0.91 -33.87 14.45
C VAL A 187 -1.68 -32.66 15.01
N VAL A 188 -2.63 -32.87 15.91
CA VAL A 188 -3.37 -31.78 16.58
C VAL A 188 -2.42 -30.88 17.35
N ALA A 189 -1.49 -31.43 18.13
CA ALA A 189 -0.51 -30.66 18.88
C ALA A 189 0.42 -29.83 17.97
N LYS A 190 0.94 -30.42 16.88
CA LYS A 190 1.77 -29.71 15.90
C LYS A 190 0.98 -28.60 15.19
N SER A 191 -0.28 -28.86 14.80
CA SER A 191 -1.16 -27.85 14.20
C SER A 191 -1.47 -26.68 15.14
N ALA A 192 -1.63 -26.94 16.44
CA ALA A 192 -1.82 -25.92 17.45
C ALA A 192 -0.56 -25.07 17.62
N LYS A 193 0.62 -25.70 17.64
CA LYS A 193 1.92 -25.01 17.70
C LYS A 193 2.13 -24.08 16.48
N ILE A 194 1.83 -24.56 15.27
CA ILE A 194 1.91 -23.74 14.05
C ILE A 194 0.96 -22.54 14.12
N ARG A 195 -0.30 -22.75 14.54
CA ARG A 195 -1.27 -21.65 14.71
C ARG A 195 -0.81 -20.61 15.73
N ALA A 196 -0.22 -21.05 16.84
CA ALA A 196 0.34 -20.13 17.85
C ALA A 196 1.49 -19.28 17.28
N LEU A 197 2.42 -19.90 16.53
CA LEU A 197 3.52 -19.18 15.88
C LEU A 197 3.04 -18.18 14.83
N LEU A 198 2.00 -18.53 14.05
CA LEU A 198 1.39 -17.61 13.08
C LEU A 198 0.78 -16.39 13.78
N LEU A 199 0.06 -16.59 14.88
CA LEU A 199 -0.49 -15.48 15.68
C LEU A 199 0.61 -14.61 16.30
N GLU A 200 1.74 -15.18 16.69
CA GLU A 200 2.90 -14.43 17.16
C GLU A 200 3.54 -13.58 16.04
N ILE A 201 3.66 -14.13 14.83
CA ILE A 201 4.15 -13.37 13.67
C ILE A 201 3.19 -12.23 13.32
N GLU A 202 1.89 -12.48 13.35
CA GLU A 202 0.88 -11.44 13.10
C GLU A 202 0.91 -10.35 14.17
N SER A 203 1.10 -10.71 15.45
CA SER A 203 1.22 -9.74 16.53
C SER A 203 2.48 -8.88 16.40
N LYS A 204 3.64 -9.47 16.07
CA LYS A 204 4.89 -8.73 15.79
C LYS A 204 4.71 -7.76 14.62
N ARG A 205 4.11 -8.21 13.51
CA ARG A 205 3.80 -7.35 12.36
C ARG A 205 2.84 -6.21 12.71
N ALA A 206 1.87 -6.44 13.60
CA ALA A 206 0.97 -5.39 14.06
C ALA A 206 1.71 -4.34 14.91
N VAL A 207 2.63 -4.77 15.77
CA VAL A 207 3.49 -3.88 16.58
C VAL A 207 4.41 -3.04 15.68
N GLU A 208 5.08 -3.65 14.71
CA GLU A 208 5.93 -2.93 13.74
C GLU A 208 5.15 -1.86 12.97
N LYS A 209 3.94 -2.19 12.50
CA LYS A 209 3.05 -1.22 11.85
C LYS A 209 2.66 -0.08 12.77
N ALA A 210 2.38 -0.36 14.05
CA ALA A 210 2.07 0.66 15.03
C ALA A 210 3.27 1.59 15.30
N MET A 211 4.48 1.04 15.38
CA MET A 211 5.71 1.81 15.53
C MET A 211 5.95 2.73 14.31
N ALA A 212 5.79 2.23 13.09
CA ALA A 212 5.94 3.03 11.88
C ALA A 212 4.92 4.19 11.81
N VAL A 213 3.67 3.96 12.24
CA VAL A 213 2.65 5.02 12.34
C VAL A 213 3.03 6.05 13.40
N ALA A 214 3.54 5.61 14.56
CA ALA A 214 3.99 6.50 15.62
C ALA A 214 5.20 7.35 15.21
N GLU A 215 6.13 6.77 14.46
CA GLU A 215 7.32 7.46 13.95
C GLU A 215 6.95 8.54 12.92
N LYS A 216 6.08 8.21 11.96
CA LYS A 216 5.50 9.19 11.02
C LYS A 216 4.73 10.31 11.73
N ALA A 217 4.05 10.00 12.83
CA ALA A 217 3.39 11.01 13.65
C ALA A 217 4.41 11.94 14.34
N ARG A 218 5.51 11.39 14.88
CA ARG A 218 6.61 12.18 15.45
C ARG A 218 7.25 13.11 14.41
N GLU A 219 7.51 12.62 13.21
CA GLU A 219 8.03 13.44 12.10
C GLU A 219 7.11 14.61 11.75
N ARG A 220 5.80 14.39 11.70
CA ARG A 220 4.83 15.47 11.45
C ARG A 220 4.87 16.52 12.54
N VAL A 221 5.01 16.12 13.80
CA VAL A 221 5.12 17.05 14.93
C VAL A 221 6.44 17.82 14.86
N THR A 222 7.55 17.19 14.49
CA THR A 222 8.84 17.90 14.35
C THR A 222 8.82 18.89 13.19
N VAL A 223 8.20 18.54 12.05
CA VAL A 223 7.98 19.45 10.92
C VAL A 223 7.08 20.62 11.34
N ALA A 224 5.93 20.35 11.98
CA ALA A 224 5.03 21.40 12.46
C ALA A 224 5.72 22.34 13.46
N LYS A 225 6.55 21.82 14.36
CA LYS A 225 7.34 22.63 15.30
C LYS A 225 8.38 23.50 14.59
N ARG A 226 9.03 23.00 13.54
CA ARG A 226 9.95 23.81 12.71
C ARG A 226 9.21 24.91 11.96
N MET A 227 8.05 24.60 11.37
CA MET A 227 7.21 25.58 10.68
C MET A 227 6.71 26.67 11.64
N ALA A 228 6.27 26.29 12.84
CA ALA A 228 5.86 27.25 13.87
C ALA A 228 7.01 28.18 14.29
N LYS A 229 8.22 27.65 14.46
CA LYS A 229 9.41 28.47 14.74
C LYS A 229 9.76 29.42 13.59
N ALA A 230 9.66 28.96 12.34
CA ALA A 230 9.90 29.80 11.18
C ALA A 230 8.88 30.95 11.09
N ALA A 231 7.60 30.64 11.30
CA ALA A 231 6.54 31.65 11.33
C ALA A 231 6.72 32.67 12.46
N MET A 232 7.18 32.24 13.65
CA MET A 232 7.53 33.16 14.74
C MET A 232 8.69 34.09 14.36
N ALA A 233 9.76 33.56 13.76
CA ALA A 233 10.89 34.37 13.33
C ALA A 233 10.50 35.37 12.22
N GLU A 234 9.62 34.97 11.29
CA GLU A 234 9.07 35.85 10.26
C GLU A 234 8.20 36.96 10.87
N ALA A 235 7.36 36.63 11.85
CA ALA A 235 6.55 37.61 12.57
C ALA A 235 7.42 38.61 13.36
N GLU A 236 8.48 38.15 14.03
CA GLU A 236 9.45 39.03 14.69
C GLU A 236 10.16 39.95 13.70
N LYS A 237 10.56 39.43 12.53
CA LYS A 237 11.17 40.24 11.47
C LYS A 237 10.20 41.31 10.95
N ALA A 238 8.95 40.94 10.69
CA ALA A 238 7.91 41.89 10.27
C ALA A 238 7.66 42.97 11.34
N GLN A 239 7.68 42.62 12.63
CA GLN A 239 7.59 43.60 13.71
C GLN A 239 8.78 44.57 13.73
N GLN A 240 10.00 44.09 13.48
CA GLN A 240 11.18 44.94 13.37
C GLN A 240 11.07 45.91 12.18
N GLU A 241 10.62 45.41 11.02
CA GLU A 241 10.39 46.24 9.83
C GLU A 241 9.34 47.33 10.10
N VAL A 242 8.22 47.01 10.75
CA VAL A 242 7.22 47.99 11.18
C VAL A 242 7.81 49.03 12.14
N GLY A 243 8.69 48.62 13.06
CA GLY A 243 9.42 49.53 13.93
C GLY A 243 10.25 50.54 13.15
N THR A 244 11.05 50.06 12.19
CA THR A 244 11.88 50.94 11.33
C THR A 244 11.04 51.88 10.46
N LEU A 245 9.88 51.43 9.97
CA LEU A 245 8.97 52.27 9.21
C LEU A 245 8.40 53.39 10.07
N LYS A 246 7.99 53.11 11.32
CA LYS A 246 7.54 54.13 12.26
C LYS A 246 8.62 55.17 12.55
N GLU A 247 9.86 54.73 12.80
CA GLU A 247 10.99 55.66 13.00
C GLU A 247 11.22 56.54 11.76
N SER A 248 11.10 55.97 10.55
CA SER A 248 11.22 56.74 9.31
C SER A 248 10.05 57.70 9.06
N GLU A 249 8.83 57.32 9.46
CA GLU A 249 7.62 58.15 9.38
C GLU A 249 7.71 59.32 10.36
N GLU A 250 8.16 59.07 11.60
CA GLU A 250 8.43 60.10 12.61
C GLU A 250 9.50 61.09 12.12
N ALA A 251 10.59 60.60 11.51
CA ALA A 251 11.62 61.46 10.93
C ALA A 251 11.07 62.31 9.77
N ALA A 252 10.31 61.71 8.85
CA ALA A 252 9.69 62.43 7.74
C ALA A 252 8.68 63.48 8.22
N ALA A 253 7.91 63.17 9.27
CA ALA A 253 6.99 64.12 9.90
C ALA A 253 7.75 65.30 10.55
N ALA A 254 8.88 65.04 11.22
CA ALA A 254 9.73 66.09 11.78
C ALA A 254 10.32 67.01 10.69
N ASP A 255 10.76 66.43 9.57
CA ASP A 255 11.25 67.19 8.42
C ASP A 255 10.15 68.03 7.76
N ALA A 256 8.92 67.50 7.66
CA ALA A 256 7.77 68.23 7.15
C ALA A 256 7.44 69.45 8.03
N VAL A 257 7.41 69.29 9.35
CA VAL A 257 7.19 70.40 10.30
C VAL A 257 8.29 71.47 10.18
N ASN A 258 9.56 71.05 10.02
CA ASN A 258 10.66 71.98 9.79
C ASN A 258 10.50 72.74 8.46
N ALA A 259 10.09 72.06 7.39
CA ALA A 259 9.84 72.67 6.09
C ALA A 259 8.68 73.70 6.15
N GLU A 260 7.59 73.37 6.85
CA GLU A 260 6.47 74.30 7.08
C GLU A 260 6.92 75.56 7.84
N SER A 261 7.72 75.41 8.90
CA SER A 261 8.28 76.54 9.64
C SER A 261 9.15 77.45 8.77
N GLN A 262 10.00 76.87 7.90
CA GLN A 262 10.79 77.64 6.94
C GLN A 262 9.92 78.38 5.92
N LEU A 263 8.85 77.73 5.44
CA LEU A 263 7.89 78.33 4.53
C LEU A 263 7.17 79.52 5.18
N GLU A 264 6.74 79.40 6.44
CA GLU A 264 6.14 80.51 7.18
C GLU A 264 7.11 81.68 7.35
N GLN A 265 8.37 81.42 7.69
CA GLN A 265 9.41 82.45 7.76
C GLN A 265 9.61 83.14 6.39
N ALA A 266 9.62 82.38 5.30
CA ALA A 266 9.75 82.92 3.95
C ALA A 266 8.54 83.80 3.58
N LYS A 267 7.31 83.36 3.91
CA LYS A 267 6.08 84.15 3.73
C LYS A 267 6.10 85.45 4.53
N ALA A 268 6.56 85.41 5.79
CA ALA A 268 6.69 86.60 6.62
C ALA A 268 7.72 87.59 6.06
N ARG A 269 8.88 87.09 5.58
CA ARG A 269 9.89 87.91 4.89
C ARG A 269 9.34 88.54 3.62
N LEU A 270 8.64 87.76 2.78
CA LEU A 270 8.00 88.26 1.57
C LEU A 270 7.02 89.40 1.91
N LYS A 271 6.11 89.19 2.86
CA LYS A 271 5.14 90.22 3.30
C LYS A 271 5.82 91.50 3.75
N THR A 272 6.93 91.39 4.49
CA THR A 272 7.73 92.55 4.94
C THR A 272 8.34 93.30 3.75
N LEU A 273 8.90 92.57 2.77
CA LEU A 273 9.45 93.15 1.55
C LEU A 273 8.35 93.82 0.71
N THR A 274 7.19 93.19 0.56
CA THR A 274 6.04 93.74 -0.18
C THR A 274 5.56 95.04 0.46
N ASN A 275 5.39 95.07 1.79
CA ASN A 275 4.99 96.28 2.51
C ASN A 275 6.01 97.41 2.32
N ARG A 276 7.31 97.10 2.39
CA ARG A 276 8.38 98.08 2.15
C ARG A 276 8.36 98.62 0.70
N LEU A 277 8.02 97.77 -0.26
CA LEU A 277 7.85 98.14 -1.68
C LEU A 277 6.62 99.05 -1.88
N VAL A 278 5.51 98.76 -1.20
CA VAL A 278 4.31 99.63 -1.19
C VAL A 278 4.63 100.98 -0.56
N GLU A 279 5.28 101.01 0.61
CA GLU A 279 5.68 102.26 1.26
C GLU A 279 6.63 103.10 0.38
N THR A 280 7.64 102.48 -0.25
CA THR A 280 8.56 103.19 -1.14
C THR A 280 7.84 103.75 -2.36
N ARG A 281 6.92 103.00 -2.98
CA ARG A 281 6.06 103.51 -4.06
C ARG A 281 5.20 104.67 -3.58
N GLN A 282 4.62 104.59 -2.39
CA GLN A 282 3.79 105.65 -1.82
C GLN A 282 4.62 106.91 -1.54
N ARG A 283 5.85 106.77 -1.02
CA ARG A 283 6.80 107.88 -0.87
C ARG A 283 7.16 108.50 -2.22
N MET A 284 7.44 107.70 -3.25
CA MET A 284 7.67 108.23 -4.60
C MET A 284 6.46 108.97 -5.17
N ARG A 285 5.24 108.47 -4.90
CA ARG A 285 3.99 109.12 -5.32
C ARG A 285 3.81 110.46 -4.60
N ILE A 286 4.04 110.52 -3.29
CA ILE A 286 4.04 111.77 -2.51
C ILE A 286 5.12 112.73 -3.03
N SER A 287 6.33 112.28 -3.33
CA SER A 287 7.36 113.13 -3.94
C SER A 287 6.98 113.65 -5.32
N ARG A 288 6.19 112.90 -6.10
CA ARG A 288 5.63 113.34 -7.38
C ARG A 288 4.51 114.37 -7.20
N ASP A 289 3.63 114.17 -6.22
CA ASP A 289 2.47 115.03 -5.97
C ASP A 289 2.83 116.29 -5.14
N SER A 290 3.93 116.26 -4.37
CA SER A 290 4.46 117.39 -3.58
C SER A 290 5.52 118.21 -4.33
N GLY A 291 5.90 117.76 -5.52
CA GLY A 291 6.85 118.44 -6.42
C GLY A 291 6.20 119.61 -7.13
N GLY A 292 6.02 120.71 -6.40
CA GLY A 292 5.81 122.03 -6.99
C GLY A 292 6.96 122.39 -7.92
N MET A 293 6.61 122.59 -9.19
CA MET A 293 7.17 123.56 -10.12
C MET A 293 8.71 123.57 -10.31
N LEU A 294 9.18 122.83 -11.32
CA LEU A 294 10.28 123.30 -12.17
C LEU A 294 9.80 123.35 -13.62
N THR A 295 9.50 124.56 -14.03
CA THR A 295 9.33 125.05 -15.39
C THR A 295 10.53 124.69 -16.27
N LEU A 296 10.30 123.98 -17.37
CA LEU A 296 11.04 124.13 -18.62
C LEU A 296 10.12 123.76 -19.78
N GLY A 297 9.57 124.78 -20.46
CA GLY A 297 9.37 124.70 -21.90
C GLY A 297 10.60 125.28 -22.62
N PRO A 298 10.65 125.34 -23.97
CA PRO A 298 9.71 124.79 -24.93
C PRO A 298 10.38 124.00 -26.08
N GLY A 299 9.67 123.03 -26.65
CA GLY A 299 9.98 122.52 -28.00
C GLY A 299 10.69 121.16 -28.03
N GLY A 300 9.90 120.10 -28.19
CA GLY A 300 10.44 118.76 -28.43
C GLY A 300 9.32 117.73 -28.41
N LYS A 301 8.59 117.63 -29.53
CA LYS A 301 7.68 116.51 -29.80
C LYS A 301 8.47 115.20 -29.72
N ILE A 302 8.18 114.37 -28.73
CA ILE A 302 8.40 112.93 -28.83
C ILE A 302 7.13 112.24 -28.34
N ASN A 303 6.46 111.60 -29.30
CA ASN A 303 5.30 110.76 -29.09
C ASN A 303 5.67 109.61 -28.15
N GLY A 304 4.85 109.42 -27.12
CA GLY A 304 4.98 108.36 -26.12
C GLY A 304 3.63 107.79 -25.71
N ASP A 305 2.69 107.68 -26.66
CA ASP A 305 1.48 106.87 -26.55
C ASP A 305 1.89 105.39 -26.51
N SER A 306 2.23 104.83 -25.33
CA SER A 306 2.39 103.37 -25.21
C SER A 306 2.52 102.79 -23.79
N LEU A 307 2.65 103.57 -22.70
CA LEU A 307 3.09 102.95 -21.43
C LEU A 307 2.19 103.11 -20.21
N ASP A 308 1.07 103.84 -20.31
CA ASP A 308 0.14 104.03 -19.17
C ASP A 308 -1.14 103.17 -19.23
N ALA A 309 -1.35 102.40 -20.30
CA ALA A 309 -2.51 101.50 -20.44
C ALA A 309 -2.25 100.05 -19.98
N VAL A 310 -1.03 99.68 -19.60
CA VAL A 310 -0.68 98.30 -19.21
C VAL A 310 -0.52 98.13 -17.69
N LEU A 311 -0.36 99.22 -16.92
CA LEU A 311 -0.13 99.15 -15.47
C LEU A 311 -1.38 99.29 -14.61
N ALA A 312 -2.53 99.70 -15.19
CA ALA A 312 -3.80 99.77 -14.48
C ALA A 312 -4.63 98.47 -14.55
N ASP A 313 -4.27 97.52 -15.42
CA ASP A 313 -5.06 96.30 -15.67
C ASP A 313 -4.49 95.03 -15.00
N GLN A 314 -3.37 95.13 -14.27
CA GLN A 314 -2.72 93.98 -13.61
C GLN A 314 -2.82 93.98 -12.08
N LEU A 315 -3.59 94.89 -11.47
CA LEU A 315 -3.68 95.03 -10.01
C LEU A 315 -5.06 94.73 -9.40
N ILE A 316 -6.04 94.28 -10.18
CA ILE A 316 -7.40 93.98 -9.69
C ILE A 316 -7.85 92.52 -9.98
N ARG A 317 -7.06 91.70 -10.70
CA ARG A 317 -7.44 90.30 -10.96
C ARG A 317 -6.28 89.32 -10.83
N THR A 318 -5.85 89.10 -9.59
CA THR A 318 -5.41 87.76 -9.18
C THR A 318 -6.29 87.36 -8.02
N ASP A 319 -7.55 87.06 -8.36
CA ASP A 319 -8.38 86.20 -7.55
C ASP A 319 -7.63 84.89 -7.34
N VAL A 320 -7.21 84.67 -6.10
CA VAL A 320 -6.63 83.43 -5.59
C VAL A 320 -7.77 82.42 -5.36
N ASP A 321 -8.64 82.23 -6.36
CA ASP A 321 -9.87 81.43 -6.22
C ASP A 321 -10.12 80.45 -7.37
N SER A 322 -9.05 79.98 -8.03
CA SER A 322 -9.16 79.06 -9.18
C SER A 322 -8.14 77.90 -9.13
N GLY A 323 -7.97 77.28 -7.97
CA GLY A 323 -7.18 76.04 -7.85
C GLY A 323 -7.61 75.15 -6.69
N ALA A 324 -8.08 75.73 -5.59
CA ALA A 324 -8.48 74.96 -4.43
C ALA A 324 -9.82 74.20 -4.62
N SER A 325 -10.67 74.59 -5.57
CA SER A 325 -11.93 73.87 -5.83
C SER A 325 -11.71 72.56 -6.57
N ASP A 326 -10.79 72.51 -7.53
CA ASP A 326 -10.47 71.26 -8.24
C ASP A 326 -9.70 70.30 -7.34
N ASP A 327 -8.77 70.80 -6.52
CA ASP A 327 -8.08 69.97 -5.54
C ASP A 327 -9.03 69.49 -4.44
N ARG A 328 -9.99 70.32 -4.00
CA ARG A 328 -11.01 69.91 -3.02
C ARG A 328 -12.00 68.91 -3.60
N ASN A 329 -12.42 69.07 -4.85
CA ASN A 329 -13.29 68.11 -5.53
C ASN A 329 -12.55 66.80 -5.82
N LYS A 330 -11.26 66.86 -6.12
CA LYS A 330 -10.40 65.68 -6.29
C LYS A 330 -10.17 64.97 -4.95
N LEU A 331 -9.95 65.70 -3.87
CA LEU A 331 -9.78 65.14 -2.53
C LEU A 331 -11.08 64.54 -1.98
N ILE A 332 -12.24 65.13 -2.31
CA ILE A 332 -13.56 64.54 -2.02
C ILE A 332 -13.81 63.28 -2.89
N SER A 333 -13.40 63.30 -4.16
CA SER A 333 -13.48 62.14 -5.05
C SER A 333 -12.61 60.98 -4.56
N ASP A 334 -11.37 61.27 -4.17
CA ASP A 334 -10.42 60.28 -3.64
C ASP A 334 -10.91 59.71 -2.30
N LEU A 335 -11.50 60.54 -1.42
CA LEU A 335 -12.11 60.06 -0.16
C LEU A 335 -13.32 59.16 -0.40
N LEU A 336 -14.17 59.48 -1.39
CA LEU A 336 -15.30 58.62 -1.78
C LEU A 336 -14.84 57.30 -2.42
N GLU A 337 -13.74 57.31 -3.18
CA GLU A 337 -13.15 56.12 -3.78
C GLU A 337 -12.50 55.21 -2.71
N ILE A 338 -11.89 55.79 -1.68
CA ILE A 338 -11.36 55.08 -0.51
C ILE A 338 -12.51 54.51 0.34
N GLU A 339 -13.59 55.26 0.55
CA GLU A 339 -14.79 54.77 1.25
C GLU A 339 -15.46 53.62 0.49
N ALA A 340 -15.55 53.71 -0.84
CA ALA A 340 -16.03 52.62 -1.70
C ALA A 340 -15.10 51.39 -1.66
N SER A 341 -13.79 51.59 -1.59
CA SER A 341 -12.82 50.50 -1.48
C SER A 341 -12.84 49.83 -0.11
N LEU A 342 -13.13 50.57 0.96
CA LEU A 342 -13.28 50.04 2.32
C LEU A 342 -14.62 49.32 2.52
N GLN A 343 -15.72 49.83 1.95
CA GLN A 343 -17.02 49.13 1.97
C GLN A 343 -17.00 47.84 1.13
N ASN A 344 -16.15 47.76 0.10
CA ASN A 344 -15.95 46.54 -0.68
C ASN A 344 -14.83 45.63 -0.13
N GLY A 345 -14.06 46.10 0.86
CA GLY A 345 -12.88 45.43 1.39
C GLY A 345 -13.12 44.46 2.55
N ASP A 346 -14.29 44.50 3.20
CA ASP A 346 -14.64 43.62 4.33
C ASP A 346 -15.54 42.43 3.93
N GLY A 347 -15.56 42.13 2.62
CA GLY A 347 -16.33 41.04 2.01
C GLY A 347 -15.44 39.90 1.51
N GLY A 348 -14.44 39.52 2.28
CA GLY A 348 -13.66 38.31 2.05
C GLY A 348 -14.45 37.04 2.38
N GLU A 349 -15.58 36.80 1.70
CA GLU A 349 -16.20 35.49 1.56
C GLU A 349 -17.18 35.48 0.37
N ASN A 350 -16.70 34.98 -0.78
CA ASN A 350 -17.43 34.29 -1.84
C ASN A 350 -18.96 34.50 -1.93
N MET A 351 -19.42 35.52 -2.66
CA MET A 351 -20.72 35.46 -3.33
C MET A 351 -20.59 35.96 -4.78
N LEU A 352 -20.68 35.01 -5.71
CA LEU A 352 -20.93 35.27 -7.12
C LEU A 352 -22.41 35.61 -7.38
N PRO A 353 -22.72 36.32 -8.47
CA PRO A 353 -23.99 36.99 -8.67
C PRO A 353 -25.08 36.05 -9.20
N ALA A 354 -26.30 36.26 -8.73
CA ALA A 354 -27.50 35.64 -9.27
C ALA A 354 -27.89 36.30 -10.60
N THR A 355 -27.75 35.56 -11.70
CA THR A 355 -28.49 35.83 -12.94
C THR A 355 -29.49 34.69 -13.18
N ASN A 356 -30.76 35.08 -13.25
CA ASN A 356 -31.90 34.24 -13.57
C ASN A 356 -31.73 33.61 -14.95
N SER A 357 -31.57 32.28 -15.03
CA SER A 357 -31.81 31.49 -16.25
C SER A 357 -31.91 29.99 -15.95
N SER A 358 -33.11 29.45 -16.14
CA SER A 358 -33.41 28.04 -16.45
C SER A 358 -33.15 26.97 -15.38
N LEU A 359 -34.25 26.32 -14.97
CA LEU A 359 -34.33 25.16 -14.06
C LEU A 359 -33.56 23.96 -14.63
N ALA A 360 -32.29 23.83 -14.27
CA ALA A 360 -31.57 22.55 -14.27
C ALA A 360 -31.28 22.17 -12.81
N PRO A 361 -31.44 20.90 -12.40
CA PRO A 361 -31.19 20.49 -11.03
C PRO A 361 -29.72 20.74 -10.69
N VAL A 362 -29.50 21.65 -9.73
CA VAL A 362 -28.20 22.00 -9.16
C VAL A 362 -27.54 20.73 -8.64
N GLN A 363 -26.59 20.19 -9.40
CA GLN A 363 -25.70 19.15 -8.92
C GLN A 363 -24.81 19.78 -7.86
N SER A 364 -25.13 19.51 -6.59
CA SER A 364 -24.24 19.82 -5.47
C SER A 364 -22.87 19.21 -5.78
N HIS A 365 -21.87 20.06 -6.03
CA HIS A 365 -20.47 19.66 -6.17
C HIS A 365 -19.95 19.16 -4.82
N ILE A 366 -20.32 17.94 -4.45
CA ILE A 366 -19.64 17.21 -3.38
C ILE A 366 -18.23 16.94 -3.92
N PRO A 367 -17.17 17.46 -3.28
CA PRO A 367 -15.80 17.28 -3.76
C PRO A 367 -15.52 15.79 -3.94
N GLU A 368 -15.09 15.41 -5.13
CA GLU A 368 -14.88 14.03 -5.53
C GLU A 368 -13.77 13.40 -4.67
N ARG A 369 -14.18 12.61 -3.66
CA ARG A 369 -13.24 11.88 -2.77
C ARG A 369 -12.58 10.67 -3.43
N ARG A 370 -12.91 10.37 -4.70
CA ARG A 370 -12.47 9.14 -5.38
C ARG A 370 -11.09 9.36 -5.99
N ARG A 371 -10.14 8.47 -5.68
CA ARG A 371 -8.77 8.52 -6.22
C ARG A 371 -8.64 8.00 -7.66
N GLN A 372 -9.66 7.31 -8.17
CA GLN A 372 -9.60 6.65 -9.48
C GLN A 372 -10.79 7.07 -10.33
N ALA A 373 -10.50 7.53 -11.54
CA ALA A 373 -11.52 7.84 -12.54
C ALA A 373 -12.35 6.60 -12.86
N ARG A 374 -13.68 6.77 -12.92
CA ARG A 374 -14.62 5.70 -13.27
C ARG A 374 -15.23 5.97 -14.64
N ILE A 375 -15.47 4.90 -15.38
CA ILE A 375 -16.28 4.92 -16.61
C ILE A 375 -17.74 4.76 -16.16
N VAL A 376 -18.59 5.73 -16.49
CA VAL A 376 -20.04 5.67 -16.24
C VAL A 376 -20.73 5.25 -17.52
N TYR A 377 -21.52 4.17 -17.47
CA TYR A 377 -22.14 3.60 -18.66
C TYR A 377 -23.55 4.16 -18.90
N PRO A 378 -23.86 4.62 -20.12
CA PRO A 378 -25.23 4.90 -20.54
C PRO A 378 -26.11 3.65 -20.42
N PRO A 379 -27.42 3.77 -20.11
CA PRO A 379 -28.31 2.62 -19.88
C PRO A 379 -28.29 1.55 -20.99
N HIS A 380 -28.16 1.96 -22.25
CA HIS A 380 -28.19 1.09 -23.42
C HIS A 380 -26.82 0.45 -23.76
N GLN A 381 -25.75 0.80 -23.03
CA GLN A 381 -24.39 0.32 -23.30
C GLN A 381 -23.71 -0.32 -22.09
N ARG A 382 -24.50 -0.70 -21.07
CA ARG A 382 -24.00 -1.28 -19.83
C ARG A 382 -23.48 -2.70 -20.10
N PRO A 383 -22.21 -3.01 -19.77
CA PRO A 383 -21.75 -4.39 -19.78
C PRO A 383 -22.46 -5.18 -18.68
N GLY A 384 -22.63 -6.48 -18.90
CA GLY A 384 -23.29 -7.39 -17.95
C GLY A 384 -22.26 -8.17 -17.14
N LEU A 385 -22.48 -8.28 -15.83
CA LEU A 385 -21.75 -9.19 -14.96
C LEU A 385 -22.57 -10.47 -14.74
N SER A 386 -22.05 -11.61 -15.19
CA SER A 386 -22.67 -12.91 -15.01
C SER A 386 -22.25 -13.53 -13.67
N VAL A 387 -23.21 -13.77 -12.77
CA VAL A 387 -23.03 -14.33 -11.42
C VAL A 387 -24.11 -15.38 -11.20
N GLU A 388 -23.73 -16.63 -10.94
CA GLU A 388 -24.71 -17.70 -10.60
C GLU A 388 -25.87 -17.82 -11.61
N GLY A 389 -25.58 -17.63 -12.90
CA GLY A 389 -26.59 -17.67 -13.97
C GLY A 389 -27.45 -16.41 -14.13
N ARG A 390 -27.27 -15.39 -13.29
CA ARG A 390 -27.92 -14.07 -13.42
C ARG A 390 -26.97 -13.07 -14.05
N THR A 391 -27.50 -12.15 -14.86
CA THR A 391 -26.71 -11.06 -15.46
C THR A 391 -27.11 -9.74 -14.82
N LEU A 392 -26.16 -9.08 -14.16
CA LEU A 392 -26.35 -7.80 -13.48
C LEU A 392 -25.73 -6.67 -14.32
N PRO A 393 -26.48 -5.62 -14.69
CA PRO A 393 -25.93 -4.49 -15.43
C PRO A 393 -24.88 -3.70 -14.62
N ILE A 394 -23.77 -3.34 -15.25
CA ILE A 394 -22.72 -2.51 -14.64
C ILE A 394 -23.04 -1.03 -14.89
N LEU A 395 -23.19 -0.26 -13.81
CA LEU A 395 -23.47 1.18 -13.81
C LEU A 395 -22.19 2.00 -14.00
N ASP A 396 -21.17 1.70 -13.20
CA ASP A 396 -19.85 2.32 -13.30
C ASP A 396 -18.72 1.31 -13.07
N LEU A 397 -17.56 1.54 -13.69
CA LEU A 397 -16.40 0.65 -13.62
C LEU A 397 -15.09 1.43 -13.50
N SER A 398 -14.20 0.95 -12.65
CA SER A 398 -12.81 1.41 -12.54
C SER A 398 -11.85 0.23 -12.38
N VAL A 399 -10.55 0.52 -12.26
CA VAL A 399 -9.50 -0.49 -12.07
C VAL A 399 -9.76 -1.36 -10.83
N THR A 400 -10.27 -0.76 -9.76
CA THR A 400 -10.43 -1.41 -8.44
C THR A 400 -11.85 -1.43 -7.92
N GLY A 401 -12.82 -0.89 -8.66
CA GLY A 401 -14.19 -0.77 -8.21
C GLY A 401 -15.20 -0.94 -9.34
N MET A 402 -16.40 -1.34 -8.98
CA MET A 402 -17.51 -1.53 -9.90
C MET A 402 -18.83 -1.24 -9.17
N ARG A 403 -19.81 -0.66 -9.84
CA ARG A 403 -21.17 -0.52 -9.33
C ARG A 403 -22.13 -1.31 -10.21
N LEU A 404 -22.95 -2.14 -9.59
CA LEU A 404 -23.96 -2.98 -10.25
C LEU A 404 -25.35 -2.43 -9.97
N GLU A 405 -26.23 -2.60 -10.94
CA GLU A 405 -27.68 -2.43 -10.76
C GLU A 405 -28.25 -3.71 -10.16
N THR A 406 -28.85 -3.60 -8.98
CA THR A 406 -29.52 -4.71 -8.30
C THR A 406 -31.03 -4.50 -8.44
N GLY A 407 -31.71 -5.48 -9.04
CA GLY A 407 -33.17 -5.47 -9.10
C GLY A 407 -33.80 -5.80 -7.74
N ASP A 408 -35.09 -5.50 -7.60
CA ASP A 408 -35.85 -5.81 -6.39
C ASP A 408 -35.75 -7.33 -6.08
N GLY A 409 -35.26 -7.66 -4.89
CA GLY A 409 -35.15 -9.04 -4.41
C GLY A 409 -33.83 -9.77 -4.70
N PHE A 410 -32.80 -9.09 -5.23
CA PHE A 410 -31.45 -9.66 -5.30
C PHE A 410 -30.64 -9.32 -4.04
N SER A 411 -30.43 -10.30 -3.15
CA SER A 411 -29.47 -10.16 -2.04
C SER A 411 -28.06 -10.43 -2.56
N CYS A 412 -27.20 -9.42 -2.53
CA CYS A 412 -25.85 -9.52 -3.07
C CYS A 412 -24.94 -10.23 -2.04
N PRO A 413 -24.30 -11.37 -2.38
CA PRO A 413 -23.40 -12.04 -1.44
C PRO A 413 -22.20 -11.13 -1.13
N ARG A 414 -21.67 -11.23 0.09
CA ARG A 414 -20.56 -10.38 0.57
C ARG A 414 -19.33 -10.43 -0.35
N ILE A 415 -19.07 -11.58 -0.97
CA ILE A 415 -18.05 -11.77 -1.99
C ILE A 415 -18.76 -12.28 -3.23
N LEU A 416 -18.54 -11.60 -4.34
CA LEU A 416 -19.18 -11.88 -5.61
C LEU A 416 -18.11 -12.27 -6.63
N ARG A 417 -18.30 -13.44 -7.26
CA ARG A 417 -17.43 -14.00 -8.28
C ARG A 417 -18.23 -14.15 -9.56
N GLY A 418 -17.71 -13.61 -10.66
CA GLY A 418 -18.44 -13.61 -11.92
C GLY A 418 -17.57 -13.26 -13.11
N GLU A 419 -18.21 -13.10 -14.26
CA GLU A 419 -17.55 -12.76 -15.51
C GLU A 419 -18.21 -11.51 -16.11
N ILE A 420 -17.40 -10.49 -16.39
CA ILE A 420 -17.85 -9.28 -17.09
C ILE A 420 -17.83 -9.58 -18.58
N ARG A 421 -18.99 -9.41 -19.23
CA ARG A 421 -19.11 -9.50 -20.69
C ARG A 421 -19.20 -8.10 -21.28
N PHE A 422 -18.11 -7.68 -21.93
CA PHE A 422 -18.09 -6.47 -22.76
C PHE A 422 -18.56 -6.81 -24.17
N THR A 423 -19.25 -5.88 -24.83
CA THR A 423 -19.74 -6.07 -26.20
C THR A 423 -18.57 -6.33 -27.16
N GLY A 424 -18.57 -7.49 -27.82
CA GLY A 424 -17.55 -7.87 -28.79
C GLY A 424 -16.17 -8.24 -28.22
N ARG A 425 -16.07 -8.58 -26.93
CA ARG A 425 -14.78 -8.98 -26.31
C ARG A 425 -14.89 -10.29 -25.53
N GLN A 426 -13.71 -10.85 -25.23
CA GLN A 426 -13.62 -12.00 -24.33
C GLN A 426 -14.11 -11.63 -22.92
N PRO A 427 -14.85 -12.54 -22.26
CA PRO A 427 -15.27 -12.34 -20.87
C PRO A 427 -14.10 -12.19 -19.92
N VAL A 428 -14.23 -11.28 -18.95
CA VAL A 428 -13.19 -11.03 -17.94
C VAL A 428 -13.67 -11.58 -16.59
N LYS A 429 -12.98 -12.59 -16.07
CA LYS A 429 -13.24 -13.14 -14.74
C LYS A 429 -12.90 -12.11 -13.67
N VAL A 430 -13.87 -11.81 -12.81
CA VAL A 430 -13.70 -10.87 -11.72
C VAL A 430 -14.19 -11.42 -10.39
N THR A 431 -13.50 -11.04 -9.32
CA THR A 431 -13.92 -11.26 -7.94
C THR A 431 -13.92 -9.91 -7.22
N GLY A 432 -15.01 -9.59 -6.54
CA GLY A 432 -15.16 -8.35 -5.78
C GLY A 432 -15.84 -8.57 -4.43
N LYS A 433 -15.53 -7.70 -3.48
CA LYS A 433 -16.20 -7.62 -2.18
C LYS A 433 -17.22 -6.50 -2.21
N VAL A 434 -18.45 -6.76 -1.78
CA VAL A 434 -19.47 -5.72 -1.63
C VAL A 434 -19.07 -4.78 -0.49
N VAL A 435 -18.98 -3.49 -0.77
CA VAL A 435 -18.61 -2.44 0.20
C VAL A 435 -19.81 -1.57 0.56
N ARG A 436 -20.76 -1.43 -0.36
CA ARG A 436 -21.99 -0.67 -0.15
C ARG A 436 -23.13 -1.35 -0.90
N GLU A 437 -24.29 -1.39 -0.28
CA GLU A 437 -25.53 -1.88 -0.86
C GLU A 437 -26.57 -0.78 -0.64
N ASP A 438 -27.17 -0.33 -1.73
CA ASP A 438 -28.32 0.57 -1.75
C ASP A 438 -29.49 -0.20 -2.38
N ASP A 439 -30.74 0.24 -2.20
CA ASP A 439 -31.95 -0.50 -2.63
C ASP A 439 -31.95 -0.96 -4.09
N ARG A 440 -31.26 -0.22 -4.97
CA ARG A 440 -31.18 -0.48 -6.42
C ARG A 440 -29.76 -0.68 -6.96
N SER A 441 -28.75 -0.64 -6.09
CA SER A 441 -27.37 -0.82 -6.57
C SER A 441 -26.42 -1.40 -5.53
N ALA A 442 -25.47 -2.20 -5.98
CA ALA A 442 -24.37 -2.68 -5.16
C ALA A 442 -23.03 -2.09 -5.61
N GLY A 443 -22.28 -1.49 -4.69
CA GLY A 443 -20.91 -1.04 -4.89
C GLY A 443 -19.91 -2.10 -4.47
N LEU A 444 -19.09 -2.56 -5.42
CA LEU A 444 -18.06 -3.58 -5.21
C LEU A 444 -16.66 -2.95 -5.26
N ARG A 445 -15.80 -3.44 -4.36
CA ARG A 445 -14.34 -3.28 -4.46
C ARG A 445 -13.76 -4.55 -5.06
N LEU A 446 -13.17 -4.45 -6.23
CA LEU A 446 -12.59 -5.57 -6.96
C LEU A 446 -11.32 -6.05 -6.27
N VAL A 447 -11.23 -7.35 -6.06
CA VAL A 447 -10.02 -8.07 -5.62
C VAL A 447 -9.13 -8.33 -6.84
N THR A 448 -9.74 -8.79 -7.93
CA THR A 448 -9.08 -8.92 -9.24
C THR A 448 -9.14 -7.59 -9.98
N ARG A 449 -7.98 -6.95 -10.19
CA ARG A 449 -7.92 -5.67 -10.92
C ARG A 449 -8.25 -5.87 -12.39
N ILE A 450 -8.98 -4.92 -12.96
CA ILE A 450 -9.23 -4.87 -14.42
C ILE A 450 -8.08 -4.09 -15.05
N GLY A 451 -7.44 -4.66 -16.06
CA GLY A 451 -6.32 -4.01 -16.74
C GLY A 451 -6.72 -2.69 -17.40
N ASN A 452 -5.86 -1.68 -17.30
CA ASN A 452 -6.10 -0.35 -17.89
C ASN A 452 -6.39 -0.44 -19.39
N HIS A 453 -5.69 -1.31 -20.13
CA HIS A 453 -5.92 -1.51 -21.56
C HIS A 453 -7.37 -1.93 -21.91
N ILE A 454 -8.07 -2.63 -21.01
CA ILE A 454 -9.48 -3.00 -21.23
C ILE A 454 -10.37 -1.76 -21.05
N LEU A 455 -10.11 -0.99 -19.97
CA LEU A 455 -10.84 0.23 -19.64
C LEU A 455 -10.62 1.32 -20.68
N ASP A 456 -9.40 1.51 -21.19
CA ASP A 456 -9.08 2.50 -22.21
C ASP A 456 -9.77 2.18 -23.54
N LYS A 457 -9.73 0.91 -23.95
CA LYS A 457 -10.50 0.47 -25.12
C LYS A 457 -12.01 0.63 -24.90
N GLU A 458 -12.50 0.53 -23.66
CA GLU A 458 -13.92 0.72 -23.35
C GLU A 458 -14.31 2.20 -23.37
N ARG A 459 -13.44 3.10 -22.89
CA ARG A 459 -13.61 4.55 -23.06
C ARG A 459 -13.69 4.93 -24.52
N LEU A 460 -12.77 4.39 -25.35
CA LEU A 460 -12.78 4.60 -26.79
C LEU A 460 -14.09 4.13 -27.44
N ARG A 461 -14.64 3.00 -26.99
CA ARG A 461 -15.94 2.49 -27.47
C ARG A 461 -17.09 3.42 -27.11
N LEU A 462 -17.09 4.01 -25.91
CA LEU A 462 -18.15 4.90 -25.45
C LEU A 462 -18.05 6.32 -26.05
N SER A 463 -16.87 6.71 -26.54
CA SER A 463 -16.66 7.98 -27.22
C SER A 463 -16.93 7.95 -28.73
N ALA A 464 -17.02 6.75 -29.30
CA ALA A 464 -17.36 6.52 -30.71
C ALA A 464 -18.88 6.40 -30.87
#